data_AF-A0A8E7PF56-F1
#
_entry.id   AF-A0A8E7PF56-F1
#
_cell.length_a   1.000
_cell.length_b   1.000
_cell.length_c   1.000
_cell.angle_alpha   90.00
_cell.angle_beta   90.00
_cell.angle_gamma   90.00
#
_symmetry.space_group_name_H-M   'P 1'
#
loop_
_entity.id
_entity.type
_entity.pdbx_description
1 polymer ?
#
loop_
_entity_poly.entity_id
_entity_poly.type
_entity_poly.pdbx_seq_one_letter_code
_entity_poly.pdbx_strand_id
1 'polypeptide(L)'
;ALEKTRKATELRKTLEEVYNSIGDKKVNLEALNDEEILTLCENLKGGVPIATPVFDGAKEEDIKSLLKIGGFATNGQMKLFDGRTSKPFDRHVTVGYMYMLKL
;
A
#
# COMPACT_ATOMS: atom_id res chain seq x y z
N ALA A 1 -19.58 6.27 -20.93
CA ALA A 1 -19.83 4.97 -20.28
C ALA A 1 -18.60 4.05 -20.40
N LEU A 2 -18.15 3.72 -21.62
CA LEU A 2 -16.97 2.88 -21.89
C LEU A 2 -15.68 3.26 -21.13
N GLU A 3 -15.37 4.56 -21.00
CA GLU A 3 -14.18 4.99 -20.25
C GLU A 3 -14.27 4.73 -18.74
N LYS A 4 -15.47 4.84 -18.14
CA LYS A 4 -15.66 4.57 -16.71
C LYS A 4 -15.51 3.08 -16.42
N THR A 5 -16.09 2.25 -17.28
CA THR A 5 -15.97 0.79 -17.19
C THR A 5 -14.52 0.34 -17.35
N ARG A 6 -13.78 0.90 -18.32
CA ARG A 6 -12.36 0.58 -18.51
C ARG A 6 -11.50 0.93 -17.29
N LYS A 7 -11.71 2.12 -16.71
CA LYS A 7 -11.04 2.54 -15.48
C LYS A 7 -11.37 1.62 -14.30
N ALA A 8 -12.64 1.22 -14.15
CA ALA A 8 -13.05 0.29 -13.10
C ALA A 8 -12.35 -1.07 -13.25
N THR A 9 -12.23 -1.61 -14.47
CA THR A 9 -11.51 -2.86 -14.72
C THR A 9 -10.02 -2.77 -14.38
N GLU A 10 -9.35 -1.68 -14.78
CA GLU A 10 -7.93 -1.44 -14.45
C GLU A 10 -7.73 -1.33 -12.93
N LEU A 11 -8.60 -0.60 -12.24
CA LEU A 11 -8.56 -0.45 -10.79
C LEU A 11 -8.82 -1.77 -10.05
N ARG A 12 -9.80 -2.57 -10.50
CA ARG A 12 -10.06 -3.91 -9.93
C ARG A 12 -8.82 -4.80 -10.02
N LYS A 13 -8.14 -4.81 -11.16
CA LYS A 13 -6.89 -5.57 -11.32
C LYS A 13 -5.82 -5.12 -10.32
N THR A 14 -5.70 -3.81 -10.11
CA THR A 14 -4.70 -3.26 -9.18
C THR A 14 -5.05 -3.60 -7.73
N LEU A 15 -6.34 -3.53 -7.37
CA LEU A 15 -6.82 -3.94 -6.05
C LEU A 15 -6.63 -5.43 -5.80
N GLU A 16 -6.84 -6.27 -6.81
CA GLU A 16 -6.61 -7.72 -6.74
C GLU A 16 -5.12 -8.00 -6.47
N GLU A 17 -4.23 -7.31 -7.18
CA GLU A 17 -2.79 -7.39 -6.95
C GLU A 17 -2.38 -6.90 -5.56
N VAL A 18 -3.06 -5.92 -4.97
CA VAL A 18 -2.73 -5.40 -3.64
C VAL A 18 -3.30 -6.25 -2.50
N TYR A 19 -4.55 -6.72 -2.61
CA TYR A 19 -5.22 -7.45 -1.53
C TYR A 19 -4.96 -8.96 -1.54
N ASN A 20 -4.86 -9.59 -2.70
CA ASN A 20 -4.90 -11.05 -2.84
C ASN A 20 -3.56 -11.68 -3.22
N SER A 21 -2.51 -10.87 -3.42
CA SER A 21 -1.17 -11.37 -3.75
C SER A 21 -0.37 -11.87 -2.55
N ILE A 22 -0.64 -11.33 -1.35
CA ILE A 22 0.19 -11.54 -0.15
C ILE A 22 -0.70 -11.87 1.04
N GLY A 23 -0.32 -12.92 1.77
CA GLY A 23 -1.06 -13.43 2.93
C GLY A 23 -2.15 -14.44 2.56
N ASP A 24 -2.70 -15.08 3.60
CA ASP A 24 -3.66 -16.17 3.44
C ASP A 24 -5.12 -15.70 3.31
N LYS A 25 -5.38 -14.40 3.55
CA LYS A 25 -6.72 -13.81 3.49
C LYS A 25 -7.00 -13.30 2.09
N LYS A 26 -8.07 -13.81 1.48
CA LYS A 26 -8.55 -13.34 0.17
C LYS A 26 -9.78 -12.46 0.33
N VAL A 27 -9.77 -11.31 -0.33
CA VAL A 27 -10.89 -10.38 -0.45
C VAL A 27 -11.61 -10.66 -1.76
N ASN A 28 -12.92 -10.89 -1.70
CA ASN A 28 -13.72 -11.12 -2.90
C ASN A 28 -14.15 -9.79 -3.54
N LEU A 29 -13.34 -9.30 -4.49
CA LEU A 29 -13.62 -8.05 -5.22
C LEU A 29 -14.72 -8.20 -6.29
N GLU A 30 -15.04 -9.42 -6.73
CA GLU A 30 -16.10 -9.70 -7.71
C GLU A 30 -17.50 -9.47 -7.15
N ALA A 31 -17.63 -9.47 -5.82
CA ALA A 31 -18.91 -9.18 -5.16
C ALA A 31 -19.30 -7.70 -5.22
N LEU A 32 -18.35 -6.79 -5.51
CA LEU A 32 -18.61 -5.35 -5.54
C LEU A 32 -18.99 -4.88 -6.94
N ASN A 33 -19.92 -3.92 -7.02
CA ASN A 33 -20.26 -3.25 -8.27
C ASN A 33 -19.22 -2.17 -8.66
N ASP A 34 -19.29 -1.65 -9.88
CA ASP A 34 -18.28 -0.69 -10.38
C ASP A 34 -18.27 0.64 -9.61
N GLU A 35 -19.43 1.07 -9.07
CA GLU A 35 -19.55 2.30 -8.30
C GLU A 35 -18.95 2.14 -6.88
N GLU A 36 -19.14 0.97 -6.28
CA GLU A 36 -18.54 0.58 -5.01
C GLU A 36 -17.02 0.46 -5.12
N ILE A 37 -16.50 -0.11 -6.22
CA ILE A 37 -15.05 -0.15 -6.47
C ILE A 37 -14.46 1.25 -6.57
N LEU A 38 -15.12 2.17 -7.29
CA LEU A 38 -14.66 3.55 -7.38
C LEU A 38 -14.64 4.21 -6.00
N THR A 39 -15.70 4.04 -5.21
CA THR A 39 -15.79 4.57 -3.85
C THR A 39 -14.72 3.98 -2.93
N LEU A 40 -14.45 2.68 -3.04
CA LEU A 40 -13.38 2.01 -2.32
C LEU A 40 -12.02 2.59 -2.70
N CYS A 41 -11.73 2.73 -3.99
CA CYS A 41 -10.48 3.33 -4.47
C CYS A 41 -10.29 4.77 -3.94
N GLU A 42 -11.36 5.57 -3.90
CA GLU A 42 -11.30 6.93 -3.33
C GLU A 42 -10.89 6.90 -1.85
N ASN A 43 -11.44 5.97 -1.05
CA ASN A 43 -11.08 5.81 0.36
C ASN A 43 -9.63 5.33 0.56
N LEU A 44 -9.11 4.50 -0.36
CA LEU A 44 -7.77 3.93 -0.27
C LEU A 44 -6.65 4.87 -0.76
N LYS A 45 -6.97 6.05 -1.29
CA LYS A 45 -5.97 7.04 -1.74
C LYS A 45 -5.01 7.48 -0.64
N GLY A 46 -5.46 7.50 0.62
CA GLY A 46 -4.63 7.83 1.78
C GLY A 46 -3.68 6.71 2.20
N GLY A 47 -3.80 5.52 1.61
CA GLY A 47 -3.09 4.31 1.98
C GLY A 47 -4.07 3.16 2.20
N VAL A 48 -3.60 1.94 1.96
CA VAL A 48 -4.38 0.73 2.19
C VAL A 48 -4.29 0.35 3.66
N PRO A 49 -5.42 0.31 4.41
CA PRO A 49 -5.40 -0.13 5.80
C PRO A 49 -5.04 -1.61 5.88
N ILE A 50 -4.05 -1.94 6.72
CA ILE A 50 -3.59 -3.31 6.95
C ILE A 50 -3.90 -3.70 8.38
N ALA A 51 -4.44 -4.91 8.58
CA ALA A 51 -4.72 -5.46 9.90
C ALA A 51 -3.72 -6.59 10.21
N THR A 52 -2.92 -6.41 11.26
CA THR A 52 -1.99 -7.43 11.78
C THR A 52 -2.45 -7.89 13.17
N PRO A 53 -3.02 -9.09 13.31
CA PRO A 53 -3.36 -9.68 14.60
C PRO A 53 -2.17 -9.75 15.56
N VAL A 54 -2.43 -9.73 16.86
CA VAL A 54 -1.38 -9.68 17.90
C VAL A 54 -0.52 -10.94 17.97
N PHE A 55 -1.08 -12.12 17.64
CA PHE A 55 -0.36 -13.41 17.70
C PHE A 55 -0.13 -14.06 16.32
N ASP A 56 -0.70 -13.48 15.26
CA ASP A 56 -0.60 -13.98 13.89
C ASP A 56 -0.48 -12.79 12.94
N GLY A 57 0.57 -12.00 13.17
CA GLY A 57 0.85 -10.78 12.42
C GLY A 57 1.48 -11.03 11.06
N ALA A 58 1.68 -9.97 10.29
CA ALA A 58 2.41 -10.04 9.03
C ALA A 58 3.86 -10.48 9.26
N LYS A 59 4.36 -11.39 8.42
CA LYS A 59 5.77 -11.82 8.44
C LYS A 59 6.65 -10.80 7.72
N GLU A 60 7.95 -10.83 7.98
CA GLU A 60 8.89 -9.94 7.30
C GLU A 60 8.88 -10.12 5.77
N GLU A 61 8.69 -11.34 5.29
CA GLU A 61 8.57 -11.66 3.86
C GLU A 61 7.34 -10.99 3.22
N ASP A 62 6.23 -10.90 3.96
CA ASP A 62 5.00 -10.22 3.51
C ASP A 62 5.26 -8.72 3.39
N ILE A 63 5.95 -8.12 4.37
CA ILE A 63 6.30 -6.70 4.38
C ILE A 63 7.21 -6.38 3.18
N LYS A 64 8.24 -7.20 2.93
CA LYS A 64 9.15 -7.03 1.79
C LYS A 64 8.42 -7.14 0.45
N SER A 65 7.47 -8.07 0.36
CA SER A 65 6.68 -8.28 -0.85
C SER A 65 5.74 -7.10 -1.11
N LEU A 66 5.09 -6.56 -0.09
CA LEU A 66 4.24 -5.37 -0.19
C LEU A 66 5.05 -4.12 -0.58
N LEU A 67 6.25 -3.94 -0.01
CA LEU A 67 7.16 -2.86 -0.40
C LEU A 67 7.53 -2.95 -1.89
N LYS A 68 7.74 -4.16 -2.40
CA LYS A 68 8.07 -4.40 -3.81
C LYS A 68 6.90 -4.06 -4.74
N ILE A 69 5.67 -4.40 -4.37
CA ILE A 69 4.45 -4.02 -5.13
C ILE A 69 4.31 -2.49 -5.16
N GLY A 70 4.59 -1.83 -4.03
CA GLY A 70 4.60 -0.37 -3.94
C GLY A 70 5.77 0.32 -4.66
N GLY A 71 6.72 -0.44 -5.25
CA GLY A 71 7.89 0.11 -5.94
C GLY A 71 8.99 0.65 -5.00
N PHE A 72 8.99 0.25 -3.73
CA PHE A 72 9.98 0.66 -2.73
C PHE A 72 11.08 -0.39 -2.52
N ALA A 73 12.18 0.03 -1.92
CA ALA A 73 13.23 -0.88 -1.48
C ALA A 73 12.73 -1.80 -0.36
N THR A 74 13.12 -3.07 -0.40
CA THR A 74 12.65 -4.11 0.54
C THR A 74 13.16 -3.92 1.97
N ASN A 75 14.13 -3.04 2.20
CA ASN A 75 14.66 -2.70 3.51
C ASN A 75 13.95 -1.50 4.16
N GLY A 76 12.96 -0.88 3.48
CA GLY A 76 12.25 0.30 3.98
C GLY A 76 13.12 1.56 4.08
N GLN A 77 14.28 1.58 3.41
CA GLN A 77 15.20 2.72 3.44
C GLN A 77 15.18 3.48 2.12
N MET A 78 15.33 4.80 2.21
CA MET A 78 15.42 5.70 1.05
C MET A 78 16.48 6.77 1.25
N LYS A 79 16.92 7.36 0.13
CA LYS A 79 17.87 8.47 0.15
C LYS A 79 17.13 9.75 0.50
N LEU A 80 17.49 10.34 1.63
CA LEU A 80 16.95 11.62 2.08
C LEU A 80 17.92 12.76 1.77
N PHE A 81 17.37 13.97 1.77
CA PHE A 81 18.11 15.22 1.58
C PHE A 81 17.87 16.14 2.76
N ASP A 82 18.92 16.80 3.22
CA ASP A 82 18.84 17.81 4.27
C ASP A 82 18.06 19.03 3.75
N GLY A 83 16.93 19.37 4.39
CA GLY A 83 16.06 20.47 3.99
C GLY A 83 16.70 21.86 4.13
N ARG A 84 17.83 22.00 4.85
CA ARG A 84 18.56 23.27 4.97
C ARG A 84 19.61 23.44 3.89
N THR A 85 20.31 22.36 3.51
CA THR A 85 21.48 22.43 2.60
C THR A 85 21.23 21.80 1.23
N SER A 86 20.12 21.08 1.05
CA SER A 86 19.81 20.25 -0.13
C SER A 86 20.83 19.15 -0.44
N LYS A 87 21.74 18.84 0.49
CA LYS A 87 22.71 17.75 0.33
C LYS A 87 22.08 16.41 0.75
N PRO A 88 22.42 15.31 0.07
CA PRO A 88 21.98 13.99 0.51
C PRO A 88 22.65 13.59 1.81
N PHE A 89 21.96 12.78 2.64
CA PHE A 89 22.61 12.11 3.76
C PHE A 89 23.58 11.02 3.26
N ASP A 90 24.64 10.76 4.02
CA ASP A 90 25.68 9.78 3.66
C ASP A 90 25.14 8.33 3.65
N ARG A 91 24.15 8.04 4.49
CA ARG A 91 23.52 6.71 4.60
C ARG A 91 22.04 6.81 4.26
N HIS A 92 21.50 5.73 3.71
CA HIS A 92 20.06 5.60 3.52
C HIS A 92 19.35 5.59 4.88
N VAL A 93 18.17 6.18 4.94
CA VAL A 93 17.41 6.37 6.17
C VAL A 93 16.12 5.57 6.07
N THR A 94 15.74 4.88 7.14
CA THR A 94 14.45 4.19 7.23
C THR A 94 13.34 5.22 7.33
N VAL A 95 12.37 5.15 6.42
CA VAL A 95 11.23 6.06 6.37
C VAL A 95 9.96 5.22 6.27
N GLY A 96 8.93 5.64 6.99
CA GLY A 96 7.63 4.97 6.97
C GLY A 96 6.58 5.77 7.70
N TYR A 97 5.36 5.24 7.71
CA TYR A 97 4.24 5.80 8.46
C TYR A 97 4.14 5.14 9.83
N MET A 98 4.39 5.91 10.89
CA MET A 98 4.10 5.51 12.27
C MET A 98 2.82 6.21 12.75
N TYR A 99 1.92 5.44 13.34
CA TYR A 99 0.75 5.98 14.02
C TYR A 99 1.19 6.57 15.37
N MET A 100 1.01 7.89 15.54
CA MET A 100 1.39 8.61 16.77
C MET A 100 0.17 9.07 17.54
N LEU A 101 0.18 8.87 18.86
CA LEU A 101 -0.78 9.45 19.79
C LEU A 101 -0.12 10.61 20.54
N LYS A 102 -0.83 11.73 20.65
CA LYS A 102 -0.42 12.88 21.48
C LYS A 102 -1.35 12.93 22.69
N LEU A 103 -0.76 12.84 23.89
CA LEU A 103 -1.45 12.92 25.17
C LEU A 103 -1.78 14.38 25.55
#